data_AF-A0A9P1MN29-F1
#
_entry.id   AF-A0A9P1MN29-F1
#
_cell.length_a   1.000
_cell.length_b   1.000
_cell.length_c   1.000
_cell.angle_alpha   90.00
_cell.angle_beta   90.00
_cell.angle_gamma   90.00
#
_symmetry.space_group_name_H-M   'P 1'
#
loop_
_entity.id
_entity.type
_entity.pdbx_description
1 polymer ?
#
loop_
_entity_poly.entity_id
_entity_poly.type
_entity_poly.pdbx_seq_one_letter_code
_entity_poly.pdbx_strand_id
1 'polypeptide(L)'
;MAPKVEKMLYNVEARIDEEIIEKYRKALAEFKVPAEEELVRVDENSIRQHPSTDVERYFEWVSRHGKPCLPWNIIKPAFLWKIKFVMDEMIAMEKEKQNEDGDKARLMDDPSFAEMYNGILRKAEEFEGAPFTWQRLCELLHTPSRHYKKAHKFIRALDKTANVVTIINEQGQRVAGTDWIIPESGSGRIEQFFFGKVDEVDGDELWDPNFQATKENHPQNIAE
;
A
#
# COMPACT_ATOMS: atom_id res chain seq x y z
N MET A 1 -39.56 15.62 -25.17
CA MET A 1 -39.68 14.37 -24.39
C MET A 1 -38.95 13.31 -25.19
N ALA A 2 -37.64 13.17 -24.93
CA ALA A 2 -36.74 12.22 -25.60
C ALA A 2 -36.21 11.26 -24.54
N PRO A 3 -36.05 9.97 -24.85
CA PRO A 3 -36.00 8.94 -23.82
C PRO A 3 -34.63 8.91 -23.13
N LYS A 4 -34.68 9.01 -21.80
CA LYS A 4 -33.59 8.71 -20.86
C LYS A 4 -33.26 7.22 -20.91
N VAL A 5 -32.53 6.75 -21.92
CA VAL A 5 -32.02 5.36 -21.95
C VAL A 5 -30.75 5.25 -22.81
N GLU A 6 -29.80 6.15 -22.60
CA GLU A 6 -28.42 5.94 -23.07
C GLU A 6 -27.44 6.14 -21.90
N LYS A 7 -27.82 5.54 -20.77
CA LYS A 7 -26.91 5.10 -19.70
C LYS A 7 -26.96 3.57 -19.60
N MET A 8 -27.06 2.90 -20.75
CA MET A 8 -26.90 1.46 -20.84
C MET A 8 -25.39 1.16 -20.75
N LEU A 9 -24.98 0.76 -19.54
CA LEU A 9 -23.94 -0.24 -19.33
C LEU A 9 -22.51 0.13 -19.80
N TYR A 10 -21.96 1.25 -19.32
CA TYR A 10 -20.52 1.30 -19.05
C TYR A 10 -20.24 0.60 -17.71
N ASN A 11 -20.55 -0.69 -17.66
CA ASN A 11 -19.93 -1.60 -16.71
C ASN A 11 -19.51 -2.84 -17.49
N VAL A 12 -18.67 -2.61 -18.49
CA VAL A 12 -17.83 -3.67 -19.04
C VAL A 12 -16.79 -3.91 -17.96
N GLU A 13 -17.07 -4.84 -17.04
CA GLU A 13 -15.98 -5.50 -16.34
C GLU A 13 -15.07 -6.02 -17.44
N ALA A 14 -13.95 -5.34 -17.72
CA ALA A 14 -12.99 -5.77 -18.70
C ALA A 14 -12.44 -7.12 -18.21
N ARG A 15 -13.04 -8.21 -18.68
CA ARG A 15 -12.50 -9.55 -18.50
C ARG A 15 -11.19 -9.55 -19.28
N ILE A 16 -10.09 -9.58 -18.55
CA ILE A 16 -8.77 -9.83 -19.13
C ILE A 16 -8.81 -11.18 -19.84
N ASP A 17 -8.23 -11.22 -21.03
CA ASP A 17 -8.13 -12.44 -21.82
C ASP A 17 -7.29 -13.48 -21.05
N GLU A 18 -7.76 -14.73 -21.03
CA GLU A 18 -7.10 -15.85 -20.34
C GLU A 18 -5.70 -16.09 -20.91
N GLU A 19 -5.49 -15.84 -22.20
CA GLU A 19 -4.16 -15.91 -22.83
C GLU A 19 -3.20 -14.84 -22.25
N ILE A 20 -3.72 -13.65 -21.94
CA ILE A 20 -2.94 -12.58 -21.34
C ILE A 20 -2.61 -12.91 -19.87
N ILE A 21 -3.57 -13.46 -19.11
CA ILE A 21 -3.31 -13.90 -17.73
C ILE A 21 -2.18 -14.94 -17.73
N GLU A 22 -2.18 -15.88 -18.68
CA GLU A 22 -1.15 -16.92 -18.74
C GLU A 22 0.23 -16.36 -19.11
N LYS A 23 0.29 -15.35 -19.98
CA LYS A 23 1.54 -14.61 -20.24
C LYS A 23 2.08 -13.96 -18.97
N TYR A 24 1.23 -13.28 -18.21
CA TYR A 24 1.62 -12.68 -16.93
C TYR A 24 2.05 -13.73 -15.92
N ARG A 25 1.31 -14.86 -15.82
CA ARG A 25 1.65 -15.98 -14.95
C ARG A 25 3.05 -16.49 -15.25
N LYS A 26 3.34 -16.79 -16.52
CA LYS A 26 4.65 -17.30 -16.93
C LYS A 26 5.76 -16.30 -16.60
N ALA A 27 5.59 -15.04 -16.97
CA ALA A 27 6.59 -14.00 -16.74
C ALA A 27 6.89 -13.77 -15.24
N LEU A 28 5.87 -13.81 -14.39
CA LEU A 28 6.03 -13.64 -12.95
C LEU A 28 6.52 -14.92 -12.25
N ALA A 29 6.13 -16.10 -12.72
CA ALA A 29 6.62 -17.37 -12.18
C ALA A 29 8.10 -17.61 -12.49
N GLU A 30 8.57 -17.16 -13.66
CA GLU A 30 9.97 -17.21 -14.08
C GLU A 30 10.76 -15.95 -13.67
N PHE A 31 10.16 -15.08 -12.84
CA PHE A 31 10.75 -13.80 -12.46
C PHE A 31 12.13 -13.97 -11.81
N LYS A 32 13.08 -13.15 -12.26
CA LYS A 32 14.41 -13.01 -11.69
C LYS A 32 14.72 -11.53 -11.55
N VAL A 33 15.46 -11.18 -10.51
CA VAL A 33 15.98 -9.82 -10.36
C VAL A 33 16.92 -9.55 -11.55
N PRO A 34 16.62 -8.54 -12.40
CA PRO A 34 17.47 -8.21 -13.54
C PRO A 34 18.80 -7.61 -13.07
N ALA A 35 19.84 -7.79 -13.86
CA ALA A 35 21.10 -7.07 -13.66
C ALA A 35 20.94 -5.58 -14.01
N GLU A 36 21.83 -4.73 -13.48
CA GLU A 36 21.75 -3.28 -13.65
C GLU A 36 21.79 -2.86 -15.14
N GLU A 37 22.52 -3.61 -15.96
CA GLU A 37 22.71 -3.40 -17.38
C GLU A 37 21.51 -3.84 -18.23
N GLU A 38 20.65 -4.70 -17.70
CA GLU A 38 19.45 -5.20 -18.38
C GLU A 38 18.25 -4.26 -18.22
N LEU A 39 18.36 -3.27 -17.33
CA LEU A 39 17.30 -2.31 -17.05
C LEU A 39 17.11 -1.33 -18.22
N VAL A 40 15.87 -1.20 -18.69
CA VAL A 40 15.54 -0.44 -19.91
C VAL A 40 14.88 0.89 -19.56
N ARG A 41 15.27 1.99 -20.20
CA ARG A 41 14.48 3.25 -20.18
C ARG A 41 13.60 3.33 -21.42
N VAL A 42 12.32 3.64 -21.21
CA VAL A 42 11.37 3.89 -22.29
C VAL A 42 11.54 5.31 -22.86
N ASP A 43 11.87 6.27 -22.01
CA ASP A 43 12.17 7.65 -22.36
C ASP A 43 13.12 8.28 -21.34
N GLU A 44 13.71 9.45 -21.66
CA GLU A 44 14.71 10.14 -20.84
C GLU A 44 14.17 10.56 -19.46
N ASN A 45 12.86 10.75 -19.32
CA ASN A 45 12.22 11.23 -18.10
C ASN A 45 11.56 10.11 -17.28
N SER A 46 11.46 8.91 -17.84
CA SER A 46 10.91 7.72 -17.20
C SER A 46 11.96 6.99 -16.38
N ILE A 47 11.49 6.35 -15.30
CA ILE A 47 12.32 5.42 -14.54
C ILE A 47 12.68 4.23 -15.42
N ARG A 48 13.79 3.59 -15.10
CA ARG A 48 14.13 2.32 -15.72
C ARG A 48 13.06 1.26 -15.40
N GLN A 49 12.98 0.24 -16.24
CA GLN A 49 11.98 -0.82 -16.18
C GLN A 49 12.64 -2.18 -16.31
N HIS A 50 11.92 -3.21 -15.86
CA HIS A 50 12.30 -4.59 -16.01
C HIS A 50 12.37 -4.98 -17.50
N PRO A 51 13.34 -5.80 -17.94
CA PRO A 51 13.49 -6.19 -19.35
C PRO A 51 12.29 -7.00 -19.89
N SER A 52 11.64 -7.79 -19.03
CA SER A 52 10.40 -8.49 -19.40
C SER A 52 9.23 -7.50 -19.46
N THR A 53 8.76 -7.23 -20.68
CA THR A 53 7.60 -6.37 -20.93
C THR A 53 6.31 -6.91 -20.30
N ASP A 54 6.18 -8.23 -20.12
CA ASP A 54 4.99 -8.83 -19.52
C ASP A 54 4.92 -8.59 -18.00
N VAL A 55 6.08 -8.49 -17.33
CA VAL A 55 6.14 -8.08 -15.91
C VAL A 55 5.65 -6.64 -15.78
N GLU A 56 6.13 -5.73 -16.63
CA GLU A 56 5.71 -4.32 -16.61
C GLU A 56 4.22 -4.16 -16.96
N ARG A 57 3.75 -4.87 -17.97
CA ARG A 57 2.34 -4.89 -18.38
C ARG A 57 1.41 -5.43 -17.31
N TYR A 58 1.86 -6.39 -16.51
CA TYR A 58 1.09 -6.86 -15.36
C TYR A 58 0.85 -5.72 -14.36
N PHE A 59 1.89 -5.00 -13.93
CA PHE A 59 1.74 -3.87 -13.00
C PHE A 59 0.90 -2.73 -13.60
N GLU A 60 1.09 -2.42 -14.88
CA GLU A 60 0.25 -1.46 -15.61
C GLU A 60 -1.22 -1.90 -15.60
N TRP A 61 -1.49 -3.17 -15.90
CA TRP A 61 -2.85 -3.70 -15.96
C TRP A 61 -3.53 -3.61 -14.60
N VAL A 62 -2.86 -4.05 -13.53
CA VAL A 62 -3.40 -3.95 -12.16
C VAL A 62 -3.65 -2.49 -11.77
N SER A 63 -2.78 -1.55 -12.15
CA SER A 63 -2.98 -0.13 -11.83
C SER A 63 -4.31 0.43 -12.36
N ARG A 64 -4.82 -0.14 -13.46
CA ARG A 64 -6.08 0.28 -14.09
C ARG A 64 -7.31 -0.48 -13.57
N HIS A 65 -7.16 -1.75 -13.22
CA HIS A 65 -8.29 -2.65 -12.95
C HIS A 65 -8.42 -3.06 -11.47
N GLY A 66 -7.33 -2.97 -10.71
CA GLY A 66 -7.27 -3.27 -9.28
C GLY A 66 -7.42 -4.73 -8.88
N LYS A 67 -7.54 -5.66 -9.84
CA LYS A 67 -7.62 -7.09 -9.59
C LYS A 67 -6.21 -7.72 -9.64
N PRO A 68 -5.79 -8.56 -8.68
CA PRO A 68 -4.50 -9.26 -8.77
C PRO A 68 -4.46 -10.30 -9.89
N CYS A 69 -5.57 -10.98 -10.17
CA CYS A 69 -5.74 -12.01 -11.22
C CYS A 69 -4.79 -13.23 -11.18
N LEU A 70 -3.81 -13.25 -10.28
CA LEU A 70 -2.85 -14.33 -10.08
C LEU A 70 -2.64 -14.58 -8.59
N PRO A 71 -2.21 -15.80 -8.20
CA PRO A 71 -1.84 -16.12 -6.84
C PRO A 71 -0.73 -15.21 -6.29
N TRP A 72 -0.87 -14.76 -5.03
CA TRP A 72 0.08 -13.83 -4.43
C TRP A 72 1.52 -14.37 -4.38
N ASN A 73 1.71 -15.66 -4.18
CA ASN A 73 3.04 -16.29 -4.19
C ASN A 73 3.77 -16.15 -5.53
N ILE A 74 3.05 -15.99 -6.64
CA ILE A 74 3.62 -15.73 -7.97
C ILE A 74 3.96 -14.23 -8.13
N ILE A 75 3.12 -13.36 -7.57
CA ILE A 75 3.26 -11.89 -7.68
C ILE A 75 4.36 -11.36 -6.76
N LYS A 76 4.43 -11.88 -5.53
CA LYS A 76 5.22 -11.32 -4.41
C LYS A 76 6.70 -11.12 -4.75
N PRO A 77 7.43 -12.06 -5.39
CA PRO A 77 8.84 -11.84 -5.74
C PRO A 77 9.05 -10.62 -6.63
N ALA A 78 8.25 -10.49 -7.69
CA ALA A 78 8.31 -9.34 -8.59
C ALA A 78 7.91 -8.04 -7.89
N PHE A 79 6.90 -8.09 -7.03
CA PHE A 79 6.45 -6.93 -6.24
C PHE A 79 7.54 -6.42 -5.30
N LEU A 80 8.20 -7.30 -4.53
CA LEU A 80 9.25 -6.91 -3.60
C LEU A 80 10.44 -6.26 -4.30
N TRP A 81 10.83 -6.81 -5.45
CA TRP A 81 11.84 -6.17 -6.29
C TRP A 81 11.36 -4.80 -6.78
N LYS A 82 10.16 -4.74 -7.38
CA LYS A 82 9.62 -3.52 -8.01
C LYS A 82 9.48 -2.38 -7.00
N ILE A 83 8.96 -2.64 -5.80
CA ILE A 83 8.77 -1.60 -4.78
C ILE A 83 10.10 -0.99 -4.35
N LYS A 84 11.11 -1.84 -4.06
CA LYS A 84 12.45 -1.37 -3.69
C LYS A 84 13.09 -0.59 -4.84
N PHE A 85 13.08 -1.18 -6.02
CA PHE A 85 13.69 -0.61 -7.22
C PHE A 85 13.11 0.77 -7.56
N VAL A 86 11.79 0.93 -7.53
CA VAL A 86 11.15 2.22 -7.82
C VAL A 86 11.49 3.27 -6.75
N MET A 87 11.57 2.88 -5.47
CA MET A 87 12.02 3.82 -4.42
C MET A 87 13.46 4.29 -4.67
N ASP A 88 14.35 3.38 -5.04
CA ASP A 88 15.75 3.68 -5.34
C ASP A 88 15.89 4.59 -6.56
N GLU A 89 15.17 4.31 -7.65
CA GLU A 89 15.14 5.15 -8.86
C GLU A 89 14.66 6.57 -8.55
N MET A 90 13.62 6.71 -7.72
CA MET A 90 13.11 8.03 -7.33
C MET A 90 14.13 8.84 -6.53
N ILE A 91 14.88 8.18 -5.64
CA ILE A 91 15.96 8.82 -4.87
C ILE A 91 17.13 9.19 -5.80
N ALA A 92 17.51 8.30 -6.72
CA ALA A 92 18.59 8.52 -7.68
C ALA A 92 18.28 9.69 -8.64
N MET A 93 17.08 9.71 -9.23
CA MET A 93 16.64 10.81 -10.10
C MET A 93 16.57 12.16 -9.39
N GLU A 94 16.15 12.18 -8.14
CA GLU A 94 16.20 13.41 -7.36
C GLU A 94 17.66 13.82 -7.15
N LYS A 95 18.54 12.91 -6.73
CA LYS A 95 19.98 13.20 -6.55
C LYS A 95 20.65 13.74 -7.82
N GLU A 96 20.34 13.20 -8.99
CA GLU A 96 20.86 13.68 -10.28
C GLU A 96 20.47 15.14 -10.52
N LYS A 97 19.18 15.49 -10.42
CA LYS A 97 18.69 16.88 -10.54
C LYS A 97 19.27 17.80 -9.47
N GLN A 98 19.51 17.25 -8.29
CA GLN A 98 20.03 17.99 -7.16
C GLN A 98 21.51 18.37 -7.31
N ASN A 99 22.33 17.50 -7.93
CA ASN A 99 23.73 17.79 -8.24
C ASN A 99 23.89 18.92 -9.26
N GLU A 100 22.90 19.11 -10.14
CA GLU A 100 22.86 20.23 -11.09
C GLU A 100 22.56 21.58 -10.38
N ASP A 101 21.81 21.56 -9.28
CA ASP A 101 21.27 22.76 -8.60
C ASP A 101 22.10 23.25 -7.40
N GLY A 102 23.19 22.56 -7.01
CA GLY A 102 24.07 22.97 -5.92
C GLY A 102 23.57 22.65 -4.50
N ASP A 103 24.48 22.03 -3.72
CA ASP A 103 24.51 21.76 -2.27
C ASP A 103 23.31 21.05 -1.61
N LYS A 104 23.42 19.75 -1.28
CA LYS A 104 22.35 18.99 -0.58
C LYS A 104 22.78 17.86 0.36
N ALA A 105 22.03 17.76 1.46
CA ALA A 105 21.99 16.61 2.37
C ALA A 105 21.45 15.35 1.66
N ARG A 106 22.02 14.18 1.95
CA ARG A 106 21.51 12.92 1.37
C ARG A 106 20.20 12.56 2.08
N LEU A 107 19.15 12.25 1.32
CA LEU A 107 17.86 11.85 1.92
C LEU A 107 17.99 10.69 2.91
N MET A 108 18.88 9.74 2.61
CA MET A 108 19.15 8.59 3.49
C MET A 108 19.93 8.94 4.76
N ASP A 109 20.53 10.15 4.85
CA ASP A 109 21.18 10.61 6.08
C ASP A 109 20.15 11.15 7.09
N ASP A 110 18.90 11.43 6.67
CA ASP A 110 17.79 11.73 7.56
C ASP A 110 17.25 10.42 8.18
N PRO A 111 17.39 10.23 9.51
CA PRO A 111 16.93 9.01 10.18
C PRO A 111 15.44 8.72 9.96
N SER A 112 14.60 9.76 9.91
CA SER A 112 13.15 9.60 9.73
C SER A 112 12.81 9.09 8.33
N PHE A 113 13.54 9.56 7.32
CA PHE A 113 13.37 9.09 5.95
C PHE A 113 13.83 7.64 5.81
N ALA A 114 14.99 7.29 6.38
CA ALA A 114 15.51 5.92 6.36
C ALA A 114 14.58 4.94 7.09
N GLU A 115 14.01 5.34 8.24
CA GLU A 115 13.03 4.54 8.97
C GLU A 115 11.78 4.28 8.13
N MET A 116 11.25 5.30 7.44
CA MET A 116 10.09 5.17 6.57
C MET A 116 10.36 4.24 5.38
N TYR A 117 11.52 4.38 4.73
CA TYR A 117 11.94 3.50 3.63
C TYR A 117 12.00 2.04 4.08
N ASN A 118 12.67 1.75 5.20
CA ASN A 118 12.79 0.40 5.73
C ASN A 118 11.44 -0.15 6.23
N GLY A 119 10.57 0.72 6.77
CA GLY A 119 9.22 0.37 7.19
C GLY A 119 8.35 -0.10 6.02
N ILE A 120 8.47 0.53 4.85
CA ILE A 120 7.77 0.10 3.63
C ILE A 120 8.22 -1.30 3.21
N LEU A 121 9.54 -1.55 3.15
CA LEU A 121 10.07 -2.84 2.73
C LEU A 121 9.62 -3.98 3.65
N ARG A 122 9.69 -3.76 4.97
CA ARG A 122 9.23 -4.74 5.95
C ARG A 122 7.74 -5.05 5.78
N LYS A 123 6.88 -4.04 5.66
CA LYS A 123 5.43 -4.26 5.41
C LYS A 123 5.17 -5.00 4.11
N ALA A 124 5.93 -4.68 3.05
CA ALA A 124 5.81 -5.35 1.77
C ALA A 124 6.15 -6.84 1.87
N GLU A 125 7.15 -7.21 2.68
CA GLU A 125 7.51 -8.59 2.98
C GLU A 125 6.47 -9.31 3.85
N GLU A 126 5.84 -8.60 4.79
CA GLU A 126 4.82 -9.15 5.70
C GLU A 126 3.49 -9.50 5.00
N PHE A 127 3.21 -8.95 3.81
CA PHE A 127 1.97 -9.26 3.11
C PHE A 127 1.82 -10.75 2.77
N GLU A 128 0.77 -11.37 3.31
CA GLU A 128 0.36 -12.76 3.05
C GLU A 128 -0.49 -12.89 1.78
N GLY A 129 -1.04 -11.77 1.30
CA GLY A 129 -1.83 -11.66 0.08
C GLY A 129 -1.69 -10.28 -0.54
N ALA A 130 -2.28 -10.06 -1.72
CA ALA A 130 -2.32 -8.73 -2.32
C ALA A 130 -3.11 -7.79 -1.39
N PRO A 131 -2.58 -6.63 -0.98
CA PRO A 131 -3.29 -5.71 -0.08
C PRO A 131 -4.52 -5.10 -0.78
N PHE A 132 -5.54 -4.65 -0.04
CA PHE A 132 -6.69 -4.00 -0.68
C PHE A 132 -6.34 -2.71 -1.44
N THR A 133 -5.18 -2.13 -1.14
CA THR A 133 -4.60 -0.99 -1.85
C THR A 133 -3.77 -1.40 -3.07
N TRP A 134 -3.87 -2.66 -3.52
CA TRP A 134 -3.05 -3.21 -4.60
C TRP A 134 -3.07 -2.38 -5.88
N GLN A 135 -4.25 -1.92 -6.29
CA GLN A 135 -4.39 -0.98 -7.42
C GLN A 135 -3.52 0.25 -7.23
N ARG A 136 -3.65 0.90 -6.07
CA ARG A 136 -2.97 2.15 -5.76
C ARG A 136 -1.46 1.96 -5.65
N LEU A 137 -1.00 0.83 -5.09
CA LEU A 137 0.42 0.47 -5.12
C LEU A 137 0.91 0.35 -6.56
N CYS A 138 0.19 -0.39 -7.42
CA CYS A 138 0.59 -0.56 -8.81
C CYS A 138 0.59 0.76 -9.60
N GLU A 139 -0.34 1.68 -9.33
CA GLU A 139 -0.29 3.04 -9.91
C GLU A 139 1.00 3.79 -9.54
N LEU A 140 1.39 3.74 -8.27
CA LEU A 140 2.61 4.37 -7.77
C LEU A 140 3.86 3.70 -8.36
N LEU A 141 3.87 2.38 -8.50
CA LEU A 141 5.02 1.63 -9.01
C LEU A 141 5.17 1.69 -10.52
N HIS A 142 4.06 1.78 -11.26
CA HIS A 142 4.08 1.89 -12.71
C HIS A 142 4.35 3.33 -13.19
N THR A 143 3.80 4.33 -12.49
CA THR A 143 3.93 5.75 -12.88
C THR A 143 4.37 6.66 -11.71
N PRO A 144 5.52 6.39 -11.08
CA PRO A 144 5.96 7.11 -9.88
C PRO A 144 6.12 8.62 -10.10
N SER A 145 6.65 9.00 -11.26
CA SER A 145 6.92 10.39 -11.64
C SER A 145 5.67 11.18 -12.05
N ARG A 146 4.51 10.54 -12.24
CA ARG A 146 3.28 11.21 -12.71
C ARG A 146 2.77 12.25 -11.71
N HIS A 147 2.85 11.94 -10.42
CA HIS A 147 2.31 12.77 -9.35
C HIS A 147 3.37 13.27 -8.37
N TYR A 148 4.56 12.68 -8.38
CA TYR A 148 5.61 12.99 -7.43
C TYR A 148 6.91 13.34 -8.15
N LYS A 149 7.34 14.60 -8.01
CA LYS A 149 8.64 15.06 -8.52
C LYS A 149 9.77 14.93 -7.50
N LYS A 150 9.42 14.67 -6.24
CA LYS A 150 10.35 14.56 -5.11
C LYS A 150 10.19 13.19 -4.45
N ALA A 151 11.30 12.50 -4.19
CA ALA A 151 11.37 11.20 -3.55
C ALA A 151 10.70 11.22 -2.18
N HIS A 152 10.91 12.24 -1.35
CA HIS A 152 10.26 12.30 -0.03
C HIS A 152 8.72 12.24 -0.09
N LYS A 153 8.10 12.88 -1.10
CA LYS A 153 6.64 12.84 -1.26
C LYS A 153 6.18 11.48 -1.77
N PHE A 154 6.96 10.88 -2.67
CA PHE A 154 6.71 9.56 -3.20
C PHE A 154 6.77 8.50 -2.08
N ILE A 155 7.85 8.46 -1.31
CA ILE A 155 8.04 7.53 -0.19
C ILE A 155 6.91 7.69 0.84
N ARG A 156 6.53 8.92 1.18
CA ARG A 156 5.40 9.16 2.11
C ARG A 156 4.05 8.69 1.57
N ALA A 157 3.82 8.82 0.27
CA ALA A 157 2.61 8.31 -0.36
C ALA A 157 2.60 6.78 -0.37
N LEU A 158 3.77 6.17 -0.62
CA LEU A 158 3.95 4.73 -0.64
C LEU A 158 3.78 4.12 0.76
N ASP A 159 4.38 4.69 1.81
CA ASP A 159 4.19 4.24 3.19
C ASP A 159 2.73 4.25 3.59
N LYS A 160 1.99 5.32 3.32
CA LYS A 160 0.54 5.38 3.58
C LYS A 160 -0.24 4.30 2.83
N THR A 161 0.17 3.99 1.61
CA THR A 161 -0.51 3.00 0.76
C THR A 161 -0.18 1.57 1.18
N ALA A 162 1.04 1.32 1.63
CA ALA A 162 1.51 0.03 2.13
C ALA A 162 1.12 -0.24 3.60
N ASN A 163 0.77 0.80 4.38
CA ASN A 163 0.36 0.65 5.77
C ASN A 163 -1.09 0.16 5.93
N VAL A 164 -1.34 -1.06 5.48
CA VAL A 164 -2.65 -1.71 5.52
C VAL A 164 -2.53 -3.16 5.97
N VAL A 165 -3.56 -3.69 6.60
CA VAL A 165 -3.59 -5.08 7.08
C VAL A 165 -4.56 -5.98 6.31
N THR A 166 -5.46 -5.41 5.49
CA THR A 166 -6.46 -6.19 4.77
C THR A 166 -6.00 -6.57 3.36
N ILE A 167 -6.27 -7.81 2.99
CA ILE A 167 -5.88 -8.40 1.70
C ILE A 167 -7.11 -8.64 0.82
N ILE A 168 -6.88 -8.86 -0.47
CA ILE A 168 -7.87 -9.17 -1.49
C ILE A 168 -7.52 -10.49 -2.20
N ASN A 169 -8.54 -11.20 -2.67
CA ASN A 169 -8.38 -12.38 -3.51
C ASN A 169 -8.04 -11.98 -4.96
N GLU A 170 -7.83 -12.97 -5.82
CA GLU A 170 -7.47 -12.78 -7.23
C GLU A 170 -8.53 -11.99 -8.02
N GLN A 171 -9.79 -12.06 -7.59
CA GLN A 171 -10.93 -11.34 -8.17
C GLN A 171 -11.06 -9.90 -7.64
N GLY A 172 -10.23 -9.50 -6.68
CA GLY A 172 -10.24 -8.18 -6.05
C GLY A 172 -11.23 -8.03 -4.90
N GLN A 173 -11.82 -9.12 -4.41
CA GLN A 173 -12.72 -9.11 -3.26
C GLN A 173 -11.91 -9.17 -1.97
N ARG A 174 -12.31 -8.41 -0.94
CA ARG A 174 -11.63 -8.43 0.35
C ARG A 174 -11.72 -9.82 0.98
N VAL A 175 -10.58 -10.37 1.36
CA VAL A 175 -10.54 -11.56 2.21
C VAL A 175 -10.69 -11.06 3.64
N ALA A 176 -11.84 -11.35 4.24
CA ALA A 176 -12.13 -11.01 5.63
C ALA A 176 -11.20 -11.81 6.55
N GLY A 177 -10.05 -11.22 6.92
CA GLY A 177 -9.35 -11.62 8.13
C GLY A 177 -10.09 -11.02 9.31
N THR A 178 -10.70 -11.86 10.14
CA THR A 178 -11.71 -11.60 11.20
C THR A 178 -13.15 -11.50 10.70
N ASP A 179 -14.02 -12.30 11.31
CA ASP A 179 -15.46 -12.42 11.02
C ASP A 179 -16.15 -11.05 11.06
N TRP A 180 -16.43 -10.49 9.89
CA TRP A 180 -17.40 -9.40 9.76
C TRP A 180 -18.78 -10.02 9.92
N ILE A 181 -19.31 -10.06 11.15
CA ILE A 181 -20.72 -10.32 11.37
C ILE A 181 -21.48 -9.18 10.69
N ILE A 182 -22.05 -9.45 9.51
CA ILE A 182 -23.05 -8.60 8.88
C ILE A 182 -24.34 -8.82 9.68
N PRO A 183 -24.83 -7.85 10.48
CA PRO A 183 -26.15 -7.98 11.05
C PRO A 183 -27.14 -7.84 9.88
N GLU A 184 -28.07 -8.77 9.73
CA GLU A 184 -29.08 -8.75 8.66
C GLU A 184 -30.03 -7.54 8.72
N SER A 185 -29.89 -6.65 9.71
CA SER A 185 -30.69 -5.44 9.88
C SER A 185 -29.94 -4.21 9.36
N GLY A 186 -30.33 -3.75 8.17
CA GLY A 186 -29.76 -2.62 7.41
C GLY A 186 -29.86 -1.23 8.08
N SER A 187 -29.16 -1.01 9.20
CA SER A 187 -29.08 0.29 9.87
C SER A 187 -27.77 0.49 10.66
N GLY A 188 -26.63 0.23 10.02
CA GLY A 188 -25.30 0.51 10.60
C GLY A 188 -24.65 1.75 9.99
N ARG A 189 -24.13 2.66 10.83
CA ARG A 189 -23.27 3.78 10.38
C ARG A 189 -22.03 3.22 9.69
N ILE A 190 -21.68 3.80 8.54
CA ILE A 190 -20.57 3.34 7.67
C ILE A 190 -19.24 3.21 8.43
N GLU A 191 -19.04 4.03 9.45
CA GLU A 191 -17.83 4.02 10.27
C GLU A 191 -17.64 2.70 11.04
N GLN A 192 -18.71 1.94 11.31
CA GLN A 192 -18.64 0.62 11.95
C GLN A 192 -18.04 -0.47 11.06
N PHE A 193 -17.84 -0.21 9.76
CA PHE A 193 -17.18 -1.14 8.83
C PHE A 193 -15.65 -0.97 8.80
N PHE A 194 -15.13 0.11 9.37
CA PHE A 194 -13.70 0.44 9.35
C PHE A 194 -13.00 0.16 10.69
N PHE A 195 -13.72 0.29 11.79
CA PHE A 195 -13.21 0.01 13.12
C PHE A 195 -13.84 -1.30 13.61
N GLY A 196 -13.02 -2.34 13.81
CA GLY A 196 -13.48 -3.56 14.47
C GLY A 196 -14.12 -3.23 15.82
N LYS A 197 -15.02 -4.09 16.30
CA LYS A 197 -15.59 -3.94 17.65
C LYS A 197 -14.44 -3.82 18.63
N VAL A 198 -14.31 -2.65 19.24
CA VAL A 198 -13.54 -2.50 20.47
C VAL A 198 -14.29 -3.36 21.47
N ASP A 199 -13.65 -4.38 22.04
CA ASP A 199 -14.22 -5.06 23.20
C ASP A 199 -14.51 -3.97 24.22
N GLU A 200 -15.80 -3.75 24.48
CA GLU A 200 -16.22 -3.03 25.66
C GLU A 200 -15.71 -3.90 26.82
N VAL A 201 -14.58 -3.52 27.42
CA VAL A 201 -14.23 -4.02 28.75
C VAL A 201 -15.43 -3.66 29.59
N ASP A 202 -16.18 -4.68 30.05
CA ASP A 202 -17.39 -4.52 30.84
C ASP A 202 -17.13 -3.48 31.94
N GLY A 203 -17.63 -2.27 31.69
CA GLY A 203 -17.41 -1.10 32.52
C GLY A 203 -18.36 -1.12 33.71
N ASP A 204 -18.33 -2.20 34.48
CA ASP A 204 -19.16 -2.37 35.67
C ASP A 204 -18.27 -2.51 36.92
N GLU A 205 -17.29 -1.63 37.08
CA GLU A 205 -16.58 -1.52 38.37
C GLU A 205 -15.90 -0.16 38.58
N LEU A 206 -16.60 0.96 38.37
CA LEU A 206 -15.99 2.26 38.71
C LEU A 206 -17.00 3.38 39.00
N TRP A 207 -17.75 3.22 40.10
CA TRP A 207 -18.07 4.31 41.04
C TRP A 207 -18.86 3.76 42.24
N ASP A 208 -18.23 3.68 43.43
CA ASP A 208 -18.95 3.44 44.69
C ASP A 208 -19.59 4.76 45.17
N PRO A 209 -20.93 4.87 45.23
CA PRO A 209 -21.63 6.08 45.69
C PRO A 209 -21.35 6.47 47.14
N ASN A 210 -20.75 5.56 47.92
CA ASN A 210 -20.54 5.74 49.36
C ASN A 210 -19.05 5.81 49.75
N PHE A 211 -18.17 6.07 48.78
CA PHE A 211 -16.76 6.31 49.06
C PHE A 211 -16.58 7.57 49.93
N GLN A 212 -16.47 7.36 51.24
CA GLN A 212 -16.09 8.40 52.19
C GLN A 212 -14.58 8.54 52.19
N ALA A 213 -14.08 9.66 51.66
CA ALA A 213 -12.68 10.02 51.71
C ALA A 213 -12.23 10.15 53.17
N THR A 214 -11.48 9.18 53.68
CA THR A 214 -10.72 9.32 54.91
C THR A 214 -9.62 10.35 54.68
N LYS A 215 -9.76 11.52 55.32
CA LYS A 215 -8.64 12.45 55.53
C LYS A 215 -7.64 11.82 56.51
N GLU A 216 -6.39 12.26 56.42
CA GLU A 216 -5.20 11.88 57.24
C GLU A 216 -4.28 10.87 56.51
N ASN A 217 -2.97 11.07 56.31
CA ASN A 217 -2.02 12.01 56.90
C ASN A 217 -0.91 12.37 55.89
N HIS A 218 -0.51 13.64 55.93
CA HIS A 218 0.63 14.22 55.23
C HIS A 218 1.91 13.92 56.01
N PRO A 219 2.94 13.25 55.47
CA PRO A 219 4.28 13.35 56.05
C PRO A 219 4.93 14.65 55.56
N GLN A 220 5.28 15.48 56.53
CA GLN A 220 6.06 16.69 56.35
C GLN A 220 7.51 16.34 55.99
N ASN A 221 8.07 17.19 55.14
CA ASN A 221 9.46 17.25 54.75
C ASN A 221 10.35 17.63 55.95
N ILE A 222 11.42 16.89 56.26
CA ILE A 222 12.59 17.43 56.97
C ILE A 222 13.87 16.82 56.37
N ALA A 223 14.68 17.71 55.81
CA ALA A 223 16.11 17.54 55.64
C ALA A 223 16.82 18.05 56.90
N GLU A 224 17.63 17.18 57.51
CA GLU A 224 18.94 17.35 58.19
C GLU A 224 19.19 16.15 59.12
#